data_AF-A0A1A8KV80-F1
#
_entry.id   AF-A0A1A8KV80-F1
#
_cell.length_a   1.000
_cell.length_b   1.000
_cell.length_c   1.000
_cell.angle_alpha   90.00
_cell.angle_beta   90.00
_cell.angle_gamma   90.00
#
_symmetry.space_group_name_H-M   'P 1'
#
loop_
_entity.id
_entity.type
_entity.pdbx_description
1 polymer ?
#
loop_
_entity_poly.entity_id
_entity_poly.type
_entity_poly.pdbx_seq_one_letter_code
_entity_poly.pdbx_strand_id
1 'polypeptide(L)'
;MNLFCLILVAVCGKRYKNRPGLSYHYAHSHLAEEEGEEKDDVDLSEPAMTLPDEPKTPKKGPDGLALPNNYCDFCLGDSKTNHKTGQSEELVSCSDCGRSGHPSCLQFTPVMMAAVKTYRWQCIECKCCNMCGTSENDDQLLFCDDCDRGYHMYCLNPPMSEPPEGSWSCHLCLDLLKDKASIYQNQNPPTS
;
A
#
# COMPACT_ATOMS: atom_id res chain seq x y z
N MET A 1 -9.10 4.78 22.94
CA MET A 1 -9.26 3.98 21.72
C MET A 1 -10.72 4.03 21.31
N ASN A 2 -11.03 4.66 20.17
CA ASN A 2 -12.41 4.92 19.77
C ASN A 2 -13.07 3.70 19.12
N LEU A 3 -14.27 3.42 19.59
CA LEU A 3 -15.19 2.35 19.18
C LEU A 3 -15.55 2.37 17.68
N PHE A 4 -15.20 3.45 16.96
CA PHE A 4 -15.24 3.57 15.50
C PHE A 4 -14.32 2.58 14.77
N CYS A 5 -13.27 2.08 15.43
CA CYS A 5 -12.36 1.10 14.84
C CYS A 5 -13.00 -0.29 14.64
N LEU A 6 -14.14 -0.56 15.30
CA LEU A 6 -14.82 -1.87 15.28
C LEU A 6 -15.97 -1.95 14.27
N ILE A 7 -16.59 -0.83 13.89
CA ILE A 7 -17.79 -0.85 13.03
C ILE A 7 -17.43 -0.85 11.53
N LEU A 8 -16.30 -0.28 11.14
CA LEU A 8 -15.85 -0.23 9.74
C LEU A 8 -15.29 -1.56 9.20
N VAL A 9 -15.02 -2.54 10.06
CA VAL A 9 -14.61 -3.89 9.64
C VAL A 9 -15.76 -4.65 8.97
N ALA A 10 -17.02 -4.22 9.15
CA ALA A 10 -18.20 -4.99 8.78
C ALA A 10 -18.77 -4.72 7.36
N VAL A 11 -18.37 -3.65 6.66
CA VAL A 11 -19.05 -3.24 5.41
C VAL A 11 -18.29 -3.57 4.12
N CYS A 12 -16.96 -3.78 4.15
CA CYS A 12 -16.17 -4.05 2.93
C CYS A 12 -15.53 -5.45 2.86
N GLY A 13 -15.51 -6.25 3.93
CA GLY A 13 -14.95 -7.62 3.89
C GLY A 13 -13.43 -7.75 3.64
N LYS A 14 -12.74 -6.70 3.15
CA LYS A 14 -11.29 -6.69 2.89
C LYS A 14 -10.53 -6.15 4.09
N ARG A 15 -9.67 -6.99 4.70
CA ARG A 15 -8.97 -6.70 5.95
C ARG A 15 -7.48 -6.42 5.72
N TYR A 16 -7.12 -5.21 5.34
CA TYR A 16 -5.72 -4.76 5.42
C TYR A 16 -5.44 -4.31 6.87
N LYS A 17 -4.77 -5.15 7.67
CA LYS A 17 -4.67 -4.93 9.13
C LYS A 17 -3.40 -4.21 9.61
N ASN A 18 -2.45 -3.87 8.73
CA ASN A 18 -1.16 -3.26 9.13
C ASN A 18 -0.89 -1.90 8.42
N ARG A 19 -0.61 -0.91 9.28
CA ARG A 19 -0.43 0.56 9.18
C ARG A 19 -0.81 1.37 7.90
N PRO A 20 -0.03 1.51 6.81
CA PRO A 20 -0.25 2.64 5.89
C PRO A 20 -1.14 2.31 4.68
N GLY A 21 -1.14 1.04 4.25
CA GLY A 21 -1.82 0.64 3.01
C GLY A 21 -3.34 0.79 3.09
N LEU A 22 -3.91 0.56 4.27
CA LEU A 22 -5.32 0.76 4.55
C LEU A 22 -5.73 2.25 4.45
N SER A 23 -4.90 3.18 4.94
CA SER A 23 -5.21 4.61 4.89
C SER A 23 -5.18 5.16 3.47
N TYR A 24 -4.23 4.69 2.64
CA TYR A 24 -4.16 5.09 1.22
C TYR A 24 -5.33 4.51 0.42
N HIS A 25 -5.58 3.20 0.53
CA HIS A 25 -6.71 2.56 -0.16
C HIS A 25 -8.04 3.22 0.22
N TYR A 26 -8.25 3.52 1.51
CA TYR A 26 -9.47 4.20 1.96
C TYR A 26 -9.64 5.61 1.37
N ALA A 27 -8.57 6.41 1.35
CA ALA A 27 -8.63 7.78 0.83
C ALA A 27 -8.75 7.87 -0.70
N HIS A 28 -8.35 6.84 -1.44
CA HIS A 28 -8.27 6.89 -2.91
C HIS A 28 -9.26 5.96 -3.64
N SER A 29 -9.91 5.02 -2.93
CA SER A 29 -10.88 4.08 -3.54
C SER A 29 -12.34 4.34 -3.12
N HIS A 30 -12.61 4.99 -1.98
CA HIS A 30 -13.99 5.13 -1.44
C HIS A 30 -14.48 6.58 -1.29
N LEU A 31 -13.64 7.60 -1.49
CA LEU A 31 -14.09 9.01 -1.49
C LEU A 31 -14.70 9.45 -2.83
N ALA A 32 -14.69 8.59 -3.86
CA ALA A 32 -15.31 8.85 -5.14
C ALA A 32 -16.79 8.38 -5.23
N GLU A 33 -17.28 7.65 -4.22
CA GLU A 33 -18.60 7.00 -4.27
C GLU A 33 -19.67 7.66 -3.36
N GLU A 34 -19.31 8.68 -2.56
CA GLU A 34 -20.25 9.37 -1.67
C GLU A 34 -20.76 10.74 -2.18
N GLU A 35 -20.73 10.99 -3.50
CA GLU A 35 -21.45 12.13 -4.08
C GLU A 35 -22.42 11.69 -5.18
N GLY A 36 -23.63 11.28 -4.76
CA GLY A 36 -24.87 11.71 -5.40
C GLY A 36 -25.64 10.71 -6.27
N GLU A 37 -26.71 10.12 -5.72
CA GLU A 37 -27.93 9.82 -6.47
C GLU A 37 -29.12 10.57 -5.83
N GLU A 38 -29.57 11.67 -6.44
CA GLU A 38 -31.01 11.99 -6.60
C GLU A 38 -31.19 12.98 -7.77
N LYS A 39 -32.20 12.73 -8.62
CA LYS A 39 -32.53 13.45 -9.87
C LYS A 39 -33.43 14.66 -9.60
N ASP A 40 -33.33 15.72 -10.41
CA ASP A 40 -34.42 16.28 -11.25
C ASP A 40 -33.96 17.56 -12.01
N ASP A 41 -34.50 17.73 -13.22
CA ASP A 41 -34.19 18.71 -14.29
C ASP A 41 -34.22 20.22 -13.92
N VAL A 42 -33.41 21.09 -14.59
CA VAL A 42 -33.78 22.34 -15.35
C VAL A 42 -32.50 23.01 -15.97
N ASP A 43 -32.70 23.62 -17.16
CA ASP A 43 -31.87 24.22 -18.22
C ASP A 43 -30.96 25.47 -17.94
N LEU A 44 -29.98 25.67 -18.86
CA LEU A 44 -29.23 26.88 -19.31
C LEU A 44 -27.74 27.15 -18.92
N SER A 45 -26.88 26.96 -19.94
CA SER A 45 -25.70 27.75 -20.39
C SER A 45 -24.30 27.64 -19.72
N GLU A 46 -23.32 27.36 -20.60
CA GLU A 46 -21.84 27.19 -20.51
C GLU A 46 -21.01 28.19 -19.64
N PRO A 47 -19.73 27.91 -19.26
CA PRO A 47 -18.70 27.23 -20.08
C PRO A 47 -17.86 26.12 -19.43
N ALA A 48 -17.32 25.29 -20.33
CA ALA A 48 -16.50 24.11 -20.09
C ALA A 48 -15.39 24.29 -19.03
N MET A 49 -15.51 23.53 -17.95
CA MET A 49 -14.37 23.14 -17.12
C MET A 49 -14.13 21.65 -17.38
N THR A 50 -12.94 21.36 -17.91
CA THR A 50 -12.47 20.02 -18.23
C THR A 50 -12.53 19.09 -17.02
N LEU A 51 -13.36 18.05 -17.11
CA LEU A 51 -13.29 16.86 -16.28
C LEU A 51 -11.87 16.27 -16.38
N PRO A 52 -11.19 15.93 -15.27
CA PRO A 52 -10.10 14.97 -15.32
C PRO A 52 -10.72 13.57 -15.34
N ASP A 53 -11.07 13.12 -16.54
CA ASP A 53 -11.50 11.76 -16.80
C ASP A 53 -10.28 10.85 -17.09
N GLU A 54 -10.45 9.57 -16.78
CA GLU A 54 -9.66 8.38 -17.10
C GLU A 54 -8.54 7.90 -16.15
N PRO A 55 -8.56 6.61 -15.73
CA PRO A 55 -7.47 5.95 -15.04
C PRO A 55 -6.26 5.87 -15.98
N LYS A 56 -5.23 6.67 -15.70
CA LYS A 56 -3.98 6.70 -16.48
C LYS A 56 -3.36 5.31 -16.52
N THR A 57 -3.45 4.68 -17.70
CA THR A 57 -2.72 3.45 -18.01
C THR A 57 -1.22 3.67 -17.77
N PRO A 58 -0.50 2.67 -17.21
CA PRO A 58 0.94 2.81 -16.93
C PRO A 58 1.71 3.17 -18.19
N LYS A 59 2.47 4.28 -18.17
CA LYS A 59 3.38 4.61 -19.25
C LYS A 59 4.53 3.60 -19.24
N LYS A 60 4.51 2.65 -20.17
CA LYS A 60 5.60 1.68 -20.35
C LYS A 60 6.71 2.32 -21.15
N GLY A 61 7.95 2.20 -20.67
CA GLY A 61 9.13 2.60 -21.42
C GLY A 61 9.43 1.64 -22.59
N PRO A 62 10.45 1.93 -23.40
CA PRO A 62 10.85 1.11 -24.56
C PRO A 62 11.13 -0.36 -24.20
N ASP A 63 11.57 -0.60 -22.96
CA ASP A 63 11.94 -1.91 -22.45
C ASP A 63 10.76 -2.68 -21.82
N GLY A 64 9.53 -2.14 -21.93
CA GLY A 64 8.33 -2.72 -21.32
C GLY A 64 8.22 -2.52 -19.80
N LEU A 65 9.22 -1.89 -19.17
CA LEU A 65 9.21 -1.52 -17.76
C LEU A 65 8.34 -0.28 -17.53
N ALA A 66 7.66 -0.22 -16.38
CA ALA A 66 6.89 0.95 -16.01
C ALA A 66 7.81 2.15 -15.78
N LEU A 67 7.47 3.30 -16.39
CA LEU A 67 8.20 4.54 -16.18
C LEU A 67 7.82 5.13 -14.82
N PRO A 68 8.78 5.40 -13.92
CA PRO A 68 8.49 6.05 -12.65
C PRO A 68 7.84 7.43 -12.81
N ASN A 69 6.79 7.70 -12.03
CA ASN A 69 6.21 9.02 -11.89
C ASN A 69 7.22 9.94 -11.20
N ASN A 70 7.31 11.18 -11.66
CA ASN A 70 8.16 12.22 -11.07
C ASN A 70 7.46 13.01 -9.95
N TYR A 71 6.28 12.57 -9.51
CA TYR A 71 5.50 13.19 -8.45
C TYR A 71 4.98 12.11 -7.50
N CYS A 72 4.74 12.51 -6.26
CA CYS A 72 4.14 11.70 -5.20
C CYS A 72 2.62 11.66 -5.35
N ASP A 73 2.01 10.48 -5.42
CA ASP A 73 0.55 10.32 -5.55
C ASP A 73 -0.25 10.82 -4.33
N PHE A 74 0.43 11.08 -3.19
CA PHE A 74 -0.21 11.51 -1.94
C PHE A 74 -0.22 13.02 -1.76
N CYS A 75 0.87 13.70 -2.12
CA CYS A 75 1.02 15.14 -1.88
C CYS A 75 1.26 15.95 -3.17
N LEU A 76 1.36 15.27 -4.32
CA LEU A 76 1.64 15.83 -5.64
C LEU A 76 2.99 16.56 -5.74
N GLY A 77 3.86 16.41 -4.74
CA GLY A 77 5.21 16.96 -4.72
C GLY A 77 6.21 16.06 -5.47
N ASP A 78 7.29 16.66 -5.97
CA ASP A 78 8.40 15.96 -6.63
C ASP A 78 9.50 15.53 -5.64
N SER A 79 10.67 15.09 -6.13
CA SER A 79 11.79 14.72 -5.25
C SER A 79 12.42 15.91 -4.51
N LYS A 80 12.23 17.13 -5.01
CA LYS A 80 12.77 18.35 -4.42
C LYS A 80 11.88 18.90 -3.32
N THR A 81 10.57 18.65 -3.41
CA THR A 81 9.59 19.18 -2.46
C THR A 81 8.52 18.15 -2.13
N ASN A 82 8.52 17.64 -0.90
CA ASN A 82 7.37 16.96 -0.32
C ASN A 82 6.41 17.99 0.26
N HIS A 83 5.23 18.17 -0.35
CA HIS A 83 4.24 19.15 0.11
C HIS A 83 3.63 18.84 1.48
N LYS A 84 3.76 17.62 1.99
CA LYS A 84 3.28 17.25 3.34
C LYS A 84 4.23 17.71 4.44
N THR A 85 5.54 17.66 4.19
CA THR A 85 6.58 17.97 5.20
C THR A 85 7.30 19.29 4.93
N GLY A 86 7.20 19.83 3.71
CA GLY A 86 7.93 21.00 3.24
C GLY A 86 9.42 20.76 2.97
N GLN A 87 9.88 19.50 2.94
CA GLN A 87 11.29 19.13 2.81
C GLN A 87 11.56 18.37 1.51
N SER A 88 12.81 18.35 1.04
CA SER A 88 13.21 17.52 -0.08
C SER A 88 13.28 16.06 0.34
N GLU A 89 12.62 15.18 -0.42
CA GLU A 89 12.55 13.76 -0.12
C GLU A 89 12.44 12.98 -1.43
N GLU A 90 13.30 11.98 -1.61
CA GLU A 90 13.28 11.14 -2.80
C GLU A 90 12.03 10.28 -2.88
N LEU A 91 11.55 10.01 -4.09
CA LEU A 91 10.39 9.16 -4.34
C LEU A 91 10.79 7.67 -4.37
N VAL A 92 9.88 6.83 -3.90
CA VAL A 92 9.90 5.38 -4.15
C VAL A 92 8.82 5.07 -5.18
N SER A 93 9.17 4.29 -6.20
CA SER A 93 8.32 4.07 -7.38
C SER A 93 8.02 2.60 -7.58
N CYS A 94 6.76 2.30 -7.89
CA CYS A 94 6.30 0.94 -8.18
C CYS A 94 6.94 0.45 -9.47
N SER A 95 7.53 -0.74 -9.40
CA SER A 95 8.24 -1.34 -10.54
C SER A 95 7.30 -1.79 -11.68
N ASP A 96 5.99 -1.86 -11.43
CA ASP A 96 5.00 -2.44 -12.33
C ASP A 96 4.03 -1.42 -12.93
N CYS A 97 3.68 -0.37 -12.18
CA CYS A 97 2.77 0.69 -12.66
C CYS A 97 3.40 2.08 -12.68
N GLY A 98 4.59 2.27 -12.11
CA GLY A 98 5.30 3.55 -12.12
C GLY A 98 4.80 4.56 -11.08
N ARG A 99 3.67 4.30 -10.39
CA ARG A 99 3.18 5.15 -9.29
C ARG A 99 4.26 5.38 -8.25
N SER A 100 4.39 6.62 -7.79
CA SER A 100 5.47 7.05 -6.92
C SER A 100 4.92 7.70 -5.65
N GLY A 101 5.66 7.57 -4.55
CA GLY A 101 5.32 8.22 -3.29
C GLY A 101 6.57 8.55 -2.48
N HIS A 102 6.51 9.63 -1.70
CA HIS A 102 7.52 9.91 -0.68
C HIS A 102 7.43 8.85 0.42
N PRO A 103 8.56 8.34 0.93
CA PRO A 103 8.56 7.43 2.07
C PRO A 103 7.75 7.91 3.28
N SER A 104 7.84 9.19 3.65
CA SER A 104 7.07 9.77 4.75
C SER A 104 5.56 9.89 4.45
N CYS A 105 5.18 10.03 3.17
CA CYS A 105 3.79 9.98 2.72
C CYS A 105 3.24 8.55 2.77
N LEU A 106 4.08 7.57 2.39
CA LEU A 106 3.84 6.13 2.51
C LEU A 106 3.96 5.61 3.96
N GLN A 107 4.38 6.45 4.90
CA GLN A 107 4.64 6.12 6.31
C GLN A 107 5.67 4.99 6.51
N PHE A 108 6.67 4.92 5.64
CA PHE A 108 7.75 3.94 5.74
C PHE A 108 8.67 4.24 6.93
N THR A 109 9.07 3.17 7.63
CA THR A 109 10.12 3.24 8.63
C THR A 109 11.50 3.36 7.96
N PRO A 110 12.54 3.83 8.67
CA PRO A 110 13.90 3.85 8.13
C PRO A 110 14.40 2.49 7.63
N VAL A 111 13.99 1.41 8.30
CA VAL A 111 14.32 0.03 7.89
C VAL A 111 13.64 -0.32 6.57
N MET A 112 12.33 -0.05 6.47
CA MET A 112 11.57 -0.29 5.25
C MET A 112 12.10 0.55 4.08
N MET A 113 12.40 1.83 4.30
CA MET A 113 13.02 2.71 3.29
C MET A 113 14.33 2.15 2.74
N ALA A 114 15.17 1.59 3.61
CA ALA A 114 16.41 0.95 3.18
C ALA A 114 16.11 -0.31 2.36
N ALA A 115 15.15 -1.13 2.81
CA ALA A 115 14.79 -2.39 2.17
C ALA A 115 14.14 -2.23 0.79
N VAL A 116 13.15 -1.34 0.63
CA VAL A 116 12.40 -1.17 -0.65
C VAL A 116 13.29 -0.68 -1.81
N LYS A 117 14.45 -0.10 -1.50
CA LYS A 117 15.45 0.30 -2.50
C LYS A 117 16.33 -0.85 -2.99
N THR A 118 16.32 -2.02 -2.32
CA THR A 118 17.20 -3.14 -2.68
C THR A 118 16.54 -4.17 -3.59
N TYR A 119 15.28 -3.99 -3.97
CA TYR A 119 14.55 -4.93 -4.83
C TYR A 119 13.45 -4.22 -5.62
N ARG A 120 12.78 -4.96 -6.51
CA ARG A 120 11.63 -4.47 -7.28
C ARG A 120 10.41 -4.27 -6.38
N TRP A 121 10.32 -3.13 -5.71
CA TRP A 121 9.17 -2.77 -4.89
C TRP A 121 7.92 -2.56 -5.77
N GLN A 122 6.77 -2.97 -5.24
CA GLN A 122 5.44 -2.83 -5.84
C GLN A 122 4.56 -2.00 -4.90
N CYS A 123 3.74 -1.10 -5.44
CA CYS A 123 2.71 -0.43 -4.64
C CYS A 123 1.62 -1.42 -4.20
N ILE A 124 0.69 -0.95 -3.35
CA ILE A 124 -0.39 -1.78 -2.76
C ILE A 124 -1.22 -2.46 -3.85
N GLU A 125 -1.62 -1.71 -4.88
CA GLU A 125 -2.43 -2.22 -6.00
C GLU A 125 -1.72 -3.23 -6.90
N CYS A 126 -0.38 -3.23 -6.90
CA CYS A 126 0.42 -4.16 -7.71
C CYS A 126 1.06 -5.26 -6.87
N LYS A 127 0.77 -5.34 -5.57
CA LYS A 127 1.49 -6.24 -4.68
C LYS A 127 1.18 -7.69 -5.03
N CYS A 128 2.23 -8.46 -5.28
CA CYS A 128 2.14 -9.91 -5.41
C CYS A 128 2.75 -10.60 -4.19
N CYS A 129 2.25 -11.81 -3.91
CA CYS A 129 2.86 -12.70 -2.95
C CYS A 129 4.25 -13.13 -3.42
N ASN A 130 5.26 -12.98 -2.56
CA ASN A 130 6.65 -13.32 -2.85
C ASN A 130 6.90 -14.84 -2.95
N MET A 131 5.90 -15.67 -2.61
CA MET A 131 5.98 -17.13 -2.67
C MET A 131 5.32 -17.70 -3.93
N CYS A 132 4.08 -17.29 -4.23
CA CYS A 132 3.32 -17.82 -5.38
C CYS A 132 3.29 -16.88 -6.60
N GLY A 133 3.69 -15.61 -6.44
CA GLY A 133 3.73 -14.62 -7.51
C GLY A 133 2.39 -14.00 -7.90
N THR A 134 1.28 -14.40 -7.27
CA THR A 134 -0.06 -13.88 -7.58
C THR A 134 -0.46 -12.73 -6.67
N SER A 135 -1.38 -11.88 -7.16
CA SER A 135 -2.06 -10.82 -6.41
C SER A 135 -3.51 -11.18 -6.08
N GLU A 136 -3.94 -12.41 -6.36
CA GLU A 136 -5.29 -12.91 -6.03
C GLU A 136 -5.45 -13.06 -4.51
N ASN A 137 -6.69 -13.12 -3.99
CA ASN A 137 -6.94 -13.23 -2.54
C ASN A 137 -6.19 -12.15 -1.73
N ASP A 138 -6.37 -10.89 -2.16
CA ASP A 138 -5.75 -9.69 -1.57
C ASP A 138 -6.08 -9.53 -0.08
N ASP A 139 -7.25 -9.99 0.34
CA ASP A 139 -7.71 -10.06 1.73
C ASP A 139 -6.86 -10.97 2.64
N GLN A 140 -6.12 -11.91 2.04
CA GLN A 140 -5.21 -12.82 2.74
C GLN A 140 -3.73 -12.48 2.52
N LEU A 141 -3.42 -11.36 1.86
CA LEU A 141 -2.06 -10.94 1.54
C LEU A 141 -1.50 -10.02 2.64
N LEU A 142 -0.54 -10.53 3.42
CA LEU A 142 0.18 -9.77 4.44
C LEU A 142 1.30 -8.94 3.82
N PHE A 143 1.53 -7.74 4.33
CA PHE A 143 2.70 -6.93 4.01
C PHE A 143 3.68 -6.97 5.19
N CYS A 144 4.94 -7.24 4.90
CA CYS A 144 6.00 -7.24 5.90
C CYS A 144 6.27 -5.83 6.43
N ASP A 145 6.24 -5.62 7.74
CA ASP A 145 6.43 -4.30 8.37
C ASP A 145 7.88 -3.77 8.29
N ASP A 146 8.83 -4.60 7.85
CA ASP A 146 10.25 -4.22 7.70
C ASP A 146 10.69 -4.05 6.24
N CYS A 147 9.98 -4.64 5.28
CA CYS A 147 10.39 -4.55 3.88
C CYS A 147 9.24 -4.38 2.89
N ASP A 148 7.99 -4.41 3.31
CA ASP A 148 6.81 -4.24 2.46
C ASP A 148 6.62 -5.33 1.38
N ARG A 149 7.28 -6.49 1.47
CA ARG A 149 6.97 -7.64 0.61
C ARG A 149 5.62 -8.26 0.99
N GLY A 150 4.88 -8.71 -0.02
CA GLY A 150 3.60 -9.41 0.13
C GLY A 150 3.77 -10.89 0.36
N TYR A 151 2.97 -11.49 1.25
CA TYR A 151 2.90 -12.93 1.46
C TYR A 151 1.46 -13.34 1.81
N HIS A 152 0.88 -14.27 1.05
CA HIS A 152 -0.39 -14.84 1.48
C HIS A 152 -0.21 -15.63 2.76
N MET A 153 -1.15 -15.49 3.69
CA MET A 153 -1.16 -16.24 4.95
C MET A 153 -1.07 -17.76 4.72
N TYR A 154 -1.74 -18.27 3.69
CA TYR A 154 -1.72 -19.69 3.32
C TYR A 154 -0.45 -20.14 2.57
N CYS A 155 0.35 -19.20 2.05
CA CYS A 155 1.64 -19.52 1.42
C CYS A 155 2.80 -19.60 2.42
N LEU A 156 2.58 -19.18 3.67
CA LEU A 156 3.57 -19.27 4.74
C LEU A 156 3.75 -20.72 5.22
N ASN A 157 4.87 -21.00 5.86
CA ASN A 157 5.15 -22.28 6.49
C ASN A 157 5.66 -22.06 7.93
N PRO A 158 4.86 -22.34 8.98
CA PRO A 158 3.48 -22.83 8.91
C PRO A 158 2.51 -21.78 8.33
N PRO A 159 1.40 -22.21 7.68
CA PRO A 159 0.34 -21.30 7.23
C PRO A 159 -0.31 -20.57 8.40
N MET A 160 -0.77 -19.33 8.18
CA MET A 160 -1.58 -18.59 9.15
C MET A 160 -3.06 -18.63 8.75
N SER A 161 -3.95 -18.79 9.73
CA SER A 161 -5.39 -18.72 9.52
C SER A 161 -5.94 -17.31 9.71
N GLU A 162 -5.25 -16.49 10.50
CA GLU A 162 -5.62 -15.12 10.80
C GLU A 162 -4.39 -14.21 10.73
N PRO A 163 -4.57 -12.94 10.35
CA PRO A 163 -3.47 -11.99 10.34
C PRO A 163 -2.97 -11.74 11.77
N PRO A 164 -1.66 -11.55 11.97
CA PRO A 164 -1.05 -11.38 13.27
C PRO A 164 -1.53 -10.11 13.97
N GLU A 165 -1.63 -10.17 15.30
CA GLU A 165 -1.84 -8.97 16.11
C GLU A 165 -0.53 -8.18 16.21
N GLY A 166 -0.56 -6.93 15.75
CA GLY A 166 0.62 -6.06 15.76
C GLY A 166 1.52 -6.25 14.54
N SER A 167 2.81 -6.00 14.72
CA SER A 167 3.77 -6.02 13.61
C SER A 167 4.21 -7.42 13.24
N TRP A 168 4.43 -7.64 11.94
CA TRP A 168 4.88 -8.90 11.38
C TRP A 168 6.00 -8.72 10.37
N SER A 169 7.02 -9.58 10.49
CA SER A 169 8.16 -9.63 9.59
C SER A 169 8.19 -10.95 8.84
N CYS A 170 8.41 -10.87 7.53
CA CYS A 170 8.62 -12.06 6.72
C CYS A 170 9.95 -12.75 7.06
N HIS A 171 10.07 -14.03 6.68
CA HIS A 171 11.27 -14.84 6.95
C HIS A 171 12.57 -14.18 6.47
N LEU A 172 12.57 -13.49 5.33
CA LEU A 172 13.76 -12.78 4.83
C LEU A 172 14.25 -11.69 5.78
N CYS A 173 13.32 -10.96 6.41
CA CYS A 173 13.66 -9.92 7.38
C CYS A 173 14.10 -10.53 8.72
N LEU A 174 13.47 -11.63 9.15
CA LEU A 174 13.89 -12.37 10.34
C LEU A 174 15.34 -12.87 10.19
N ASP A 175 15.69 -13.43 9.03
CA ASP A 175 17.04 -13.94 8.76
C ASP A 175 18.09 -12.81 8.70
N LEU A 176 17.73 -11.68 8.07
CA LEU A 176 18.64 -10.55 7.86
C LEU A 176 18.81 -9.67 9.11
N LEU A 177 17.72 -9.33 9.79
CA LEU A 177 17.68 -8.36 10.89
C LEU A 177 17.79 -9.03 12.26
N LYS A 178 17.49 -10.34 12.36
CA LYS A 178 17.49 -11.10 13.63
C LYS A 178 16.64 -10.40 14.68
N ASP A 179 17.21 -10.08 15.84
CA ASP A 179 16.53 -9.42 16.97
C ASP A 179 16.02 -8.01 16.66
N LYS A 180 16.43 -7.42 15.52
CA LYS A 180 15.95 -6.09 15.07
C LYS A 180 14.72 -6.16 14.18
N ALA A 181 14.30 -7.36 13.77
CA ALA A 181 13.09 -7.49 12.97
C ALA A 181 11.86 -7.09 13.79
N SER A 182 10.82 -6.60 13.11
CA SER A 182 9.51 -6.36 13.71
C SER A 182 8.83 -7.71 13.99
N ILE A 183 9.23 -8.37 15.09
CA ILE A 183 8.78 -9.73 15.40
C ILE A 183 7.38 -9.71 16.02
N TYR A 184 6.51 -10.53 15.43
CA TYR A 184 5.28 -10.98 16.05
C TYR A 184 5.63 -11.97 17.18
N GLN A 185 5.33 -11.64 18.44
CA GLN A 185 5.44 -12.59 19.55
C GLN A 185 4.22 -13.52 19.54
N ASN A 186 4.27 -14.59 18.74
CA ASN A 186 3.38 -15.71 18.96
C ASN A 186 3.91 -16.51 20.15
N GLN A 187 3.22 -16.43 21.28
CA GLN A 187 3.46 -17.30 22.43
C GLN A 187 3.23 -18.75 21.99
N ASN A 188 4.28 -19.52 21.81
CA ASN A 188 4.45 -20.89 22.31
C ASN A 188 5.84 -21.42 21.89
N PRO A 189 6.80 -21.59 22.82
CA PRO A 189 8.03 -22.32 22.51
C PRO A 189 7.67 -23.77 22.13
N PRO A 190 8.48 -24.45 21.29
CA PRO A 190 8.37 -25.90 21.17
C PRO A 190 8.61 -26.48 22.55
N THR A 191 7.57 -27.06 23.15
CA THR A 191 7.73 -27.92 24.32
C THR A 191 8.64 -29.06 23.91
N SER A 192 9.81 -29.08 24.56
CA SER A 192 10.81 -30.13 24.60
C SER A 192 10.24 -31.53 24.74
#